data_AF-A0A7J9SM44-F1
#
_entry.id   AF-A0A7J9SM44-F1
#
_cell.length_a   1.000
_cell.length_b   1.000
_cell.length_c   1.000
_cell.angle_alpha   90.00
_cell.angle_beta   90.00
_cell.angle_gamma   90.00
#
_symmetry.space_group_name_H-M   'P 1'
#
loop_
_entity.id
_entity.type
_entity.pdbx_description
1 polymer ?
#
loop_
_entity_poly.entity_id
_entity_poly.type
_entity_poly.pdbx_seq_one_letter_code
_entity_poly.pdbx_strand_id
1 'polypeptide(L)'
;MSRTIRLSEEEREELVADIDPEFPKYTTQIMNTANQNSQGTRPPTVGQLSAIIEEYKEEHPEGEYEDWVNFYFENYDGEKRIEEATDKVFEMVVKMREAAEEIDREMVNRWVKDLVLYKTYTGLGRNEEAILNKLSQEYDLPYEVGTAEDESKGIDGYLGKQPVSIKPTTYKQKSRLQEEIQAPIVYYEDYSTTETLKLHLDELDEVLN
;
A
#
# COMPACT_ATOMS: atom_id res chain seq x y z
N MET A 1 11.51 -10.43 32.62
CA MET A 1 11.34 -11.07 31.29
C MET A 1 9.89 -10.90 30.89
N SER A 2 9.58 -10.31 29.72
CA SER A 2 8.20 -10.26 29.24
C SER A 2 7.82 -11.61 28.66
N ARG A 3 6.70 -12.17 29.12
CA ARG A 3 6.14 -13.38 28.54
C ARG A 3 5.33 -12.99 27.31
N THR A 4 5.65 -13.60 26.16
CA THR A 4 4.88 -13.48 24.93
C THR A 4 4.22 -14.82 24.63
N ILE A 5 2.93 -14.78 24.29
CA ILE A 5 2.17 -15.92 23.79
C ILE A 5 1.87 -15.63 22.31
N ARG A 6 1.95 -16.65 21.45
CA ARG A 6 1.55 -16.57 20.05
C ARG A 6 0.19 -17.22 19.92
N LEU A 7 -0.64 -16.64 19.05
CA LEU A 7 -1.95 -17.14 18.71
C LEU A 7 -2.06 -17.06 17.18
N SER A 8 -2.20 -18.20 16.51
CA SER A 8 -2.35 -18.26 15.05
C SER A 8 -3.75 -17.85 14.61
N GLU A 9 -3.96 -17.69 13.31
CA GLU A 9 -5.29 -17.40 12.75
C GLU A 9 -6.24 -18.60 12.93
N GLU A 10 -5.77 -19.80 12.60
CA GLU A 10 -6.43 -21.09 12.86
C GLU A 10 -6.81 -21.25 14.35
N GLU A 11 -5.88 -20.97 15.27
CA GLU A 11 -6.17 -21.02 16.71
C GLU A 11 -7.22 -19.98 17.14
N ARG A 12 -7.32 -18.82 16.48
CA ARG A 12 -8.35 -17.82 16.79
C ARG A 12 -9.72 -18.26 16.30
N GLU A 13 -9.77 -18.86 15.11
CA GLU A 13 -11.00 -19.38 14.52
C GLU A 13 -11.50 -20.52 15.40
N GLU A 14 -10.73 -21.58 15.62
CA GLU A 14 -11.11 -22.72 16.49
C GLU A 14 -11.59 -22.29 17.89
N LEU A 15 -10.94 -21.30 18.51
CA LEU A 15 -11.32 -20.82 19.86
C LEU A 15 -12.62 -20.01 19.90
N VAL A 16 -13.04 -19.44 18.76
CA VAL A 16 -14.22 -18.56 18.67
C VAL A 16 -15.40 -19.27 18.01
N ALA A 17 -15.14 -20.07 16.99
CA ALA A 17 -16.10 -20.90 16.28
C ALA A 17 -15.34 -22.07 15.65
N ASP A 18 -15.78 -23.30 15.87
CA ASP A 18 -15.17 -24.54 15.34
C ASP A 18 -15.28 -24.61 13.79
N ILE A 19 -14.56 -23.72 13.11
CA ILE A 19 -14.59 -23.45 11.68
C ILE A 19 -13.15 -23.54 11.19
N ASP A 20 -12.89 -24.52 10.33
CA ASP A 20 -11.62 -24.62 9.61
C ASP A 20 -11.91 -24.60 8.09
N PRO A 21 -11.69 -23.47 7.42
CA PRO A 21 -11.78 -23.43 5.97
C PRO A 21 -10.48 -23.99 5.35
N GLU A 22 -10.51 -25.26 4.94
CA GLU A 22 -9.37 -25.88 4.25
C GLU A 22 -9.09 -25.21 2.89
N PHE A 23 -7.97 -24.48 2.80
CA PHE A 23 -7.48 -23.89 1.55
C PHE A 23 -6.13 -24.49 1.11
N PRO A 24 -5.99 -24.96 -0.14
CA PRO A 24 -4.70 -25.43 -0.63
C PRO A 24 -3.63 -24.33 -0.63
N LYS A 25 -2.37 -24.75 -0.49
CA LYS A 25 -1.23 -23.81 -0.42
C LYS A 25 -1.24 -22.80 -1.57
N TYR A 26 -1.02 -21.53 -1.21
CA TYR A 26 -0.99 -20.35 -2.11
C TYR A 26 -2.33 -19.90 -2.70
N THR A 27 -3.41 -20.68 -2.58
CA THR A 27 -4.71 -20.30 -3.18
C THR A 27 -5.30 -19.04 -2.53
N THR A 28 -5.17 -18.89 -1.21
CA THR A 28 -5.61 -17.69 -0.49
C THR A 28 -4.88 -16.42 -0.95
N GLN A 29 -3.58 -16.50 -1.26
CA GLN A 29 -2.83 -15.34 -1.78
C GLN A 29 -3.37 -14.88 -3.14
N ILE A 30 -3.73 -15.83 -4.00
CA ILE A 30 -4.34 -15.54 -5.30
C ILE A 30 -5.72 -14.91 -5.11
N MET A 31 -6.58 -15.51 -4.28
CA MET A 31 -7.93 -14.98 -4.01
C MET A 31 -7.89 -13.61 -3.33
N ASN A 32 -6.96 -13.37 -2.40
CA ASN A 32 -6.78 -12.08 -1.74
C ASN A 32 -6.36 -11.00 -2.76
N THR A 33 -5.42 -11.33 -3.65
CA THR A 33 -5.00 -10.41 -4.72
C THR A 33 -6.15 -10.14 -5.71
N ALA A 34 -6.89 -11.19 -6.09
CA ALA A 34 -8.04 -11.06 -6.96
C ALA A 34 -9.13 -10.19 -6.33
N ASN A 35 -9.44 -10.37 -5.05
CA ASN A 35 -10.38 -9.56 -4.30
C ASN A 35 -9.91 -8.11 -4.14
N GLN A 36 -8.61 -7.87 -3.93
CA GLN A 36 -8.08 -6.50 -3.89
C GLN A 36 -8.28 -5.77 -5.23
N ASN A 37 -8.07 -6.48 -6.35
CA ASN A 37 -8.24 -5.94 -7.69
C ASN A 37 -9.71 -5.77 -8.08
N SER A 38 -10.57 -6.75 -7.78
CA SER A 38 -12.00 -6.71 -8.12
C SER A 38 -12.83 -5.90 -7.14
N GLN A 39 -12.31 -5.67 -5.93
CA GLN A 39 -13.00 -5.03 -4.82
C GLN A 39 -14.30 -5.78 -4.44
N GLY A 40 -14.32 -7.11 -4.64
CA GLY A 40 -15.51 -7.95 -4.52
C GLY A 40 -16.18 -7.88 -3.16
N THR A 41 -15.39 -7.78 -2.08
CA THR A 41 -15.86 -7.75 -0.68
C THR A 41 -15.94 -6.35 -0.07
N ARG A 42 -15.98 -5.29 -0.89
CA ARG A 42 -16.18 -3.92 -0.37
C ARG A 42 -17.62 -3.69 0.11
N PRO A 43 -17.87 -2.66 0.94
CA PRO A 43 -19.19 -2.37 1.49
C PRO A 43 -20.34 -2.29 0.47
N PRO A 44 -20.15 -1.80 -0.77
CA PRO A 44 -21.20 -1.84 -1.78
C PRO A 44 -21.69 -3.25 -2.15
N THR A 45 -20.88 -4.30 -1.97
CA THR A 45 -21.26 -5.69 -2.24
C THR A 45 -21.74 -6.38 -0.97
N VAL A 46 -20.88 -6.47 0.06
CA VAL A 46 -21.13 -7.31 1.26
C VAL A 46 -21.71 -6.52 2.44
N GLY A 47 -21.96 -5.22 2.26
CA GLY A 47 -22.37 -4.36 3.35
C GLY A 47 -21.20 -3.90 4.22
N GLN A 48 -21.45 -2.93 5.10
CA GLN A 48 -20.44 -2.44 6.03
C GLN A 48 -20.31 -3.42 7.20
N LEU A 49 -19.55 -4.51 7.00
CA LEU A 49 -19.47 -5.63 7.96
C LEU A 49 -19.13 -5.20 9.40
N SER A 50 -18.32 -4.15 9.58
CA SER A 50 -17.99 -3.63 10.91
C SER A 50 -19.19 -3.00 11.63
N ALA A 51 -20.15 -2.41 10.90
CA ALA A 51 -21.38 -1.88 11.48
C ALA A 51 -22.39 -3.00 11.73
N ILE A 52 -22.52 -3.91 10.76
CA ILE A 52 -23.45 -5.04 10.81
C ILE A 52 -23.14 -5.97 11.99
N ILE A 53 -21.85 -6.26 12.23
CA ILE A 53 -21.46 -7.13 13.35
C ILE A 53 -21.68 -6.47 14.72
N GLU A 54 -21.60 -5.15 14.81
CA GLU A 54 -21.89 -4.44 16.07
C GLU A 54 -23.40 -4.42 16.34
N GLU A 55 -24.22 -4.19 15.32
CA GLU A 55 -25.69 -4.33 15.40
C GLU A 55 -26.09 -5.74 15.85
N TYR A 56 -25.51 -6.77 15.22
CA TYR A 56 -25.73 -8.15 15.64
C TYR A 56 -25.41 -8.38 17.12
N LYS A 57 -24.29 -7.87 17.63
CA LYS A 57 -23.90 -8.04 19.05
C LYS A 57 -24.84 -7.33 20.01
N GLU A 58 -25.45 -6.21 19.60
CA GLU A 58 -26.45 -5.51 20.41
C GLU A 58 -27.76 -6.31 20.50
N GLU A 59 -28.17 -6.95 19.41
CA GLU A 59 -29.40 -7.77 19.36
C GLU A 59 -29.20 -9.19 19.94
N HIS A 60 -28.01 -9.76 19.78
CA HIS A 60 -27.64 -11.12 20.16
C HIS A 60 -26.37 -11.14 21.04
N PRO A 61 -26.43 -10.60 22.27
CA PRO A 61 -25.26 -10.47 23.15
C PRO A 61 -24.64 -11.82 23.58
N GLU A 62 -25.41 -12.91 23.50
CA GLU A 62 -24.96 -14.29 23.77
C GLU A 62 -25.06 -15.18 22.52
N GLY A 63 -25.23 -14.59 21.32
CA GLY A 63 -25.42 -15.35 20.08
C GLY A 63 -24.16 -16.06 19.61
N GLU A 64 -24.34 -17.26 19.06
CA GLU A 64 -23.26 -18.09 18.50
C GLU A 64 -23.05 -17.80 17.01
N TYR A 65 -22.11 -18.50 16.37
CA TYR A 65 -21.82 -18.28 14.95
C TYR A 65 -23.04 -18.57 14.04
N GLU A 66 -23.85 -19.58 14.37
CA GLU A 66 -25.05 -19.92 13.60
C GLU A 66 -26.09 -18.79 13.65
N ASP A 67 -26.24 -18.14 14.81
CA ASP A 67 -27.11 -16.96 14.97
C ASP A 67 -26.63 -15.79 14.10
N TRP A 68 -25.31 -15.58 14.01
CA TRP A 68 -24.71 -14.57 13.12
C TRP A 68 -25.01 -14.87 11.65
N VAL A 69 -24.85 -16.12 11.21
CA VAL A 69 -25.14 -16.53 9.83
C VAL A 69 -26.59 -16.22 9.49
N ASN A 70 -27.54 -16.64 10.34
CA ASN A 70 -28.96 -16.39 10.15
C ASN A 70 -29.27 -14.88 10.13
N PHE A 71 -28.73 -14.12 11.08
CA PHE A 71 -28.91 -12.67 11.16
C PHE A 71 -28.44 -11.96 9.88
N TYR A 72 -27.25 -12.28 9.39
CA TYR A 72 -26.72 -11.70 8.17
C TYR A 72 -27.51 -12.13 6.93
N PHE A 73 -27.97 -13.38 6.87
CA PHE A 73 -28.73 -13.90 5.73
C PHE A 73 -30.11 -13.26 5.65
N GLU A 74 -30.83 -13.18 6.77
CA GLU A 74 -32.20 -12.68 6.83
C GLU A 74 -32.29 -11.15 6.74
N ASN A 75 -31.43 -10.42 7.47
CA ASN A 75 -31.56 -8.96 7.57
C ASN A 75 -30.79 -8.21 6.47
N TYR A 76 -29.80 -8.84 5.84
CA TYR A 76 -28.89 -8.19 4.90
C TYR A 76 -28.82 -8.85 3.52
N ASP A 77 -29.74 -9.76 3.19
CA ASP A 77 -29.68 -10.56 1.95
C ASP A 77 -28.33 -11.29 1.80
N GLY A 78 -27.81 -11.80 2.92
CA GLY A 78 -26.43 -12.27 3.03
C GLY A 78 -26.04 -13.33 2.00
N GLU A 79 -26.93 -14.29 1.69
CA GLU A 79 -26.69 -15.31 0.66
C GLU A 79 -26.42 -14.68 -0.71
N LYS A 80 -27.28 -13.76 -1.14
CA LYS A 80 -27.14 -13.07 -2.42
C LYS A 80 -25.86 -12.23 -2.46
N ARG A 81 -25.52 -11.54 -1.37
CA ARG A 81 -24.29 -10.73 -1.30
C ARG A 81 -23.02 -11.58 -1.37
N ILE A 82 -23.04 -12.76 -0.76
CA ILE A 82 -21.93 -13.72 -0.83
C ILE A 82 -21.77 -14.25 -2.25
N GLU A 83 -22.86 -14.62 -2.92
CA GLU A 83 -22.81 -15.04 -4.34
C GLU A 83 -22.27 -13.91 -5.24
N GLU A 84 -22.77 -12.68 -5.09
CA GLU A 84 -22.29 -11.53 -5.86
C GLU A 84 -20.80 -11.21 -5.61
N ALA A 85 -20.33 -11.34 -4.36
CA ALA A 85 -18.92 -11.19 -4.04
C ALA A 85 -18.08 -12.32 -4.64
N THR A 86 -18.58 -13.55 -4.57
CA THR A 86 -17.95 -14.74 -5.12
C THR A 86 -17.74 -14.60 -6.62
N ASP A 87 -18.78 -14.22 -7.37
CA ASP A 87 -18.71 -14.00 -8.82
C ASP A 87 -17.65 -12.94 -9.18
N LYS A 88 -17.65 -11.80 -8.48
CA LYS A 88 -16.68 -10.72 -8.72
C LYS A 88 -15.24 -11.15 -8.47
N VAL A 89 -14.99 -11.88 -7.38
CA VAL A 89 -13.65 -12.37 -7.04
C VAL A 89 -13.23 -13.46 -8.04
N PHE A 90 -14.13 -14.39 -8.35
CA PHE A 90 -13.84 -15.51 -9.25
C PHE A 90 -13.55 -15.04 -10.68
N GLU A 91 -14.30 -14.06 -11.20
CA GLU A 91 -14.03 -13.46 -12.51
C GLU A 91 -12.59 -12.90 -12.58
N MET A 92 -12.12 -12.26 -11.51
CA MET A 92 -10.76 -11.74 -11.44
C MET A 92 -9.72 -12.86 -11.28
N VAL A 93 -10.03 -13.94 -10.55
CA VAL A 93 -9.17 -15.12 -10.48
C VAL A 93 -8.97 -15.72 -11.87
N VAL A 94 -10.02 -15.81 -12.69
CA VAL A 94 -9.92 -16.30 -14.08
C VAL A 94 -9.02 -15.38 -14.92
N LYS A 95 -9.23 -14.06 -14.86
CA LYS A 95 -8.38 -13.08 -15.58
C LYS A 95 -6.91 -13.18 -15.15
N MET A 96 -6.64 -13.33 -13.86
CA MET A 96 -5.28 -13.49 -13.33
C MET A 96 -4.65 -14.81 -13.78
N ARG A 97 -5.43 -15.90 -13.82
CA ARG A 97 -4.96 -17.20 -14.32
C ARG A 97 -4.59 -17.11 -15.80
N GLU A 98 -5.44 -16.51 -16.63
CA GLU A 98 -5.15 -16.28 -18.05
C GLU A 98 -3.89 -15.41 -18.23
N ALA A 99 -3.77 -14.31 -17.46
CA ALA A 99 -2.57 -13.47 -17.48
C ALA A 99 -1.31 -14.22 -17.03
N ALA A 100 -1.43 -15.16 -16.09
CA ALA A 100 -0.32 -15.98 -15.62
C ALA A 100 0.16 -16.97 -16.68
N GLU A 101 -0.73 -17.46 -17.56
CA GLU A 101 -0.36 -18.33 -18.69
C GLU A 101 0.51 -17.60 -19.72
N GLU A 102 0.38 -16.28 -19.84
CA GLU A 102 1.22 -15.43 -20.70
C GLU A 102 2.61 -15.15 -20.12
N ILE A 103 2.86 -15.51 -18.85
CA ILE A 103 4.14 -15.25 -18.18
C ILE A 103 5.14 -16.34 -18.54
N ASP A 104 6.10 -15.98 -19.39
CA ASP A 104 7.26 -16.83 -19.68
C ASP A 104 8.53 -16.42 -18.88
N ARG A 105 9.53 -17.29 -18.94
CA ARG A 105 10.81 -17.08 -18.24
C ARG A 105 11.56 -15.84 -18.73
N GLU A 106 11.39 -15.45 -19.99
CA GLU A 106 12.04 -14.28 -20.57
C GLU A 106 11.42 -12.97 -20.06
N MET A 107 10.09 -12.91 -19.97
CA MET A 107 9.34 -11.83 -19.35
C MET A 107 9.74 -11.65 -17.89
N VAL A 108 9.83 -12.74 -17.12
CA VAL A 108 10.32 -12.69 -15.74
C VAL A 108 11.76 -12.17 -15.70
N ASN A 109 12.65 -12.61 -16.59
CA ASN A 109 14.02 -12.11 -16.64
C ASN A 109 14.08 -10.59 -16.94
N ARG A 110 13.23 -10.10 -17.85
CA ARG A 110 13.12 -8.68 -18.17
C ARG A 110 12.62 -7.89 -16.97
N TRP A 111 11.58 -8.35 -16.28
CA TRP A 111 11.06 -7.72 -15.07
C TRP A 111 12.11 -7.66 -13.95
N VAL A 112 12.87 -8.73 -13.73
CA VAL A 112 13.98 -8.75 -12.75
C VAL A 112 15.09 -7.78 -13.14
N LYS A 113 15.47 -7.71 -14.43
CA LYS A 113 16.48 -6.76 -14.90
C LYS A 113 16.02 -5.32 -14.77
N ASP A 114 14.76 -5.03 -15.05
CA ASP A 114 14.15 -3.72 -14.81
C ASP A 114 14.29 -3.32 -13.34
N LEU A 115 13.88 -4.21 -12.42
CA LEU A 115 13.98 -3.98 -10.99
C LEU A 115 15.43 -3.78 -10.51
N VAL A 116 16.35 -4.64 -10.94
CA VAL A 116 17.73 -4.69 -10.42
C VAL A 116 18.65 -3.66 -11.09
N LEU A 117 18.50 -3.42 -12.40
CA LEU A 117 19.40 -2.55 -13.15
C LEU A 117 18.79 -1.18 -13.36
N TYR A 118 17.61 -1.11 -13.97
CA TYR A 118 17.01 0.17 -14.36
C TYR A 118 16.53 0.92 -13.13
N LYS A 119 15.63 0.35 -12.33
CA LYS A 119 15.08 1.02 -11.15
C LYS A 119 16.13 1.33 -10.08
N THR A 120 17.15 0.49 -9.95
CA THR A 120 18.31 0.80 -9.09
C THR A 120 19.11 1.98 -9.64
N TYR A 121 19.38 2.03 -10.94
CA TYR A 121 20.20 3.08 -11.55
C TYR A 121 19.45 4.41 -11.76
N THR A 122 18.13 4.38 -11.95
CA THR A 122 17.29 5.56 -12.14
C THR A 122 16.59 6.01 -10.87
N GLY A 123 16.40 5.13 -9.88
CA GLY A 123 15.64 5.41 -8.66
C GLY A 123 16.49 5.68 -7.41
N LEU A 124 17.70 5.13 -7.29
CA LEU A 124 18.62 5.46 -6.19
C LEU A 124 19.53 6.63 -6.61
N GLY A 125 19.21 7.85 -6.17
CA GLY A 125 20.06 9.05 -6.33
C GLY A 125 19.76 9.94 -7.53
N ARG A 126 18.91 9.49 -8.48
CA ARG A 126 18.58 10.26 -9.69
C ARG A 126 17.22 10.94 -9.70
N ASN A 127 16.30 10.48 -8.85
CA ASN A 127 15.07 11.24 -8.62
C ASN A 127 15.42 12.57 -7.94
N GLU A 128 16.36 12.53 -7.01
CA GLU A 128 16.91 13.70 -6.32
C GLU A 128 17.55 14.66 -7.34
N GLU A 129 18.43 14.17 -8.22
CA GLU A 129 19.06 14.98 -9.27
C GLU A 129 18.03 15.59 -10.25
N ALA A 130 17.06 14.80 -10.70
CA ALA A 130 16.01 15.26 -11.63
C ALA A 130 15.10 16.32 -11.00
N ILE A 131 14.74 16.12 -9.72
CA ILE A 131 13.93 17.07 -8.95
C ILE A 131 14.71 18.36 -8.71
N LEU A 132 15.97 18.28 -8.25
CA LEU A 132 16.83 19.45 -8.09
C LEU A 132 16.98 20.23 -9.41
N ASN A 133 17.22 19.54 -10.52
CA ASN A 133 17.29 20.18 -11.84
C ASN A 133 15.97 20.88 -12.20
N LYS A 134 14.82 20.23 -11.99
CA LYS A 134 13.51 20.84 -12.27
C LYS A 134 13.27 22.08 -11.42
N LEU A 135 13.61 22.06 -10.13
CA LEU A 135 13.51 23.21 -9.24
C LEU A 135 14.49 24.31 -9.64
N SER A 136 15.70 23.96 -10.07
CA SER A 136 16.70 24.90 -10.58
C SER A 136 16.15 25.75 -11.72
N GLN A 137 15.36 25.14 -12.62
CA GLN A 137 14.71 25.83 -13.74
C GLN A 137 13.52 26.68 -13.29
N GLU A 138 12.78 26.24 -12.27
CA GLU A 138 11.60 26.95 -11.75
C GLU A 138 11.99 28.22 -10.99
N TYR A 139 13.04 28.14 -10.15
CA TYR A 139 13.51 29.26 -9.33
C TYR A 139 14.67 30.06 -9.96
N ASP A 140 15.12 29.69 -11.17
CA ASP A 140 16.28 30.28 -11.87
C ASP A 140 17.55 30.33 -11.00
N LEU A 141 17.83 29.20 -10.32
CA LEU A 141 19.00 29.02 -9.46
C LEU A 141 19.82 27.82 -9.95
N PRO A 142 21.16 27.83 -9.84
CA PRO A 142 21.96 26.63 -10.12
C PRO A 142 21.67 25.54 -9.09
N TYR A 143 21.78 24.26 -9.46
CA TYR A 143 21.69 23.15 -8.51
C TYR A 143 23.01 22.40 -8.34
N GLU A 144 23.20 21.82 -7.16
CA GLU A 144 24.29 20.89 -6.85
C GLU A 144 23.74 19.67 -6.12
N VAL A 145 24.25 18.48 -6.43
CA VAL A 145 23.89 17.24 -5.72
C VAL A 145 24.68 17.15 -4.42
N GLY A 146 24.03 16.70 -3.34
CA GLY A 146 24.66 16.56 -2.03
C GLY A 146 25.85 15.60 -2.04
N THR A 147 26.82 15.83 -1.17
CA THR A 147 27.87 14.86 -0.89
C THR A 147 27.39 13.80 0.12
N ALA A 148 28.14 12.71 0.28
CA ALA A 148 27.83 11.70 1.30
C ALA A 148 27.77 12.29 2.74
N GLU A 149 28.52 13.37 3.00
CA GLU A 149 28.46 14.09 4.29
C GLU A 149 27.19 14.93 4.42
N ASP A 150 26.66 15.46 3.33
CA ASP A 150 25.38 16.18 3.28
C ASP A 150 24.20 15.22 3.44
N GLU A 151 24.24 14.06 2.76
CA GLU A 151 23.21 13.01 2.88
C GLU A 151 23.08 12.51 4.32
N SER A 152 24.21 12.40 5.04
CA SER A 152 24.22 12.01 6.46
C SER A 152 23.51 13.01 7.40
N LYS A 153 23.27 14.23 6.92
CA LYS A 153 22.50 15.29 7.60
C LYS A 153 21.09 15.44 7.02
N GLY A 154 20.70 14.55 6.12
CA GLY A 154 19.41 14.57 5.42
C GLY A 154 19.33 15.56 4.26
N ILE A 155 20.45 16.10 3.78
CA ILE A 155 20.50 17.05 2.65
C ILE A 155 20.79 16.27 1.37
N ASP A 156 19.84 16.30 0.42
CA ASP A 156 19.94 15.58 -0.85
C ASP A 156 20.58 16.45 -1.95
N GLY A 157 20.58 17.77 -1.78
CA GLY A 157 21.34 18.71 -2.59
C GLY A 157 21.05 20.17 -2.28
N TYR A 158 21.46 21.05 -3.18
CA TYR A 158 21.40 22.50 -3.00
C TYR A 158 20.76 23.19 -4.22
N LEU A 159 19.96 24.22 -3.95
CA LEU A 159 19.50 25.21 -4.94
C LEU A 159 20.16 26.55 -4.61
N GLY A 160 21.14 26.96 -5.41
CA GLY A 160 22.02 28.08 -5.11
C GLY A 160 22.84 27.80 -3.84
N LYS A 161 22.49 28.45 -2.73
CA LYS A 161 23.09 28.21 -1.40
C LYS A 161 22.13 27.54 -0.43
N GLN A 162 20.88 27.30 -0.84
CA GLN A 162 19.83 26.75 0.00
C GLN A 162 19.94 25.22 -0.01
N PRO A 163 20.18 24.56 1.14
CA PRO A 163 20.08 23.11 1.22
C PRO A 163 18.62 22.68 1.02
N VAL A 164 18.44 21.54 0.36
CA VAL A 164 17.14 20.94 0.07
C VAL A 164 17.19 19.46 0.42
N SER A 165 16.16 18.98 1.10
CA SER A 165 15.92 17.56 1.30
C SER A 165 14.78 17.11 0.38
N ILE A 166 14.89 15.94 -0.22
CA ILE A 166 13.92 15.35 -1.14
C ILE A 166 13.48 14.02 -0.56
N LYS A 167 12.19 13.90 -0.23
CA LYS A 167 11.67 12.69 0.43
C LYS A 167 10.33 12.26 -0.19
N PRO A 168 10.06 10.95 -0.30
CA PRO A 168 8.75 10.50 -0.74
C PRO A 168 7.68 10.87 0.31
N THR A 169 6.44 11.12 -0.10
CA THR A 169 5.33 11.43 0.82
C THR A 169 5.09 10.35 1.88
N THR A 170 5.47 9.09 1.60
CA THR A 170 5.44 7.98 2.58
C THR A 170 6.38 8.20 3.77
N TYR A 171 7.39 9.06 3.65
CA TYR A 171 8.25 9.46 4.77
C TYR A 171 7.47 10.22 5.85
N LYS A 172 6.47 11.05 5.47
CA LYS A 172 5.59 11.76 6.43
C LYS A 172 4.85 10.80 7.36
N GLN A 173 4.54 9.59 6.89
CA GLN A 173 3.77 8.60 7.65
C GLN A 173 4.63 7.82 8.64
N LYS A 174 5.97 7.83 8.49
CA LYS A 174 6.92 7.16 9.40
C LYS A 174 7.41 8.12 10.49
N SER A 175 6.48 8.64 11.28
CA SER A 175 6.72 9.59 12.40
C SER A 175 7.67 9.09 13.51
N ARG A 176 8.13 7.84 13.46
CA ARG A 176 9.05 7.24 14.45
C ARG A 176 10.55 7.32 14.09
N LEU A 177 10.90 7.79 12.89
CA LEU A 177 12.27 7.82 12.37
C LEU A 177 12.73 9.23 11.92
N GLN A 178 12.06 10.29 12.39
CA GLN A 178 12.44 11.64 12.00
C GLN A 178 13.79 12.00 12.64
N GLU A 179 14.84 11.89 11.82
CA GLU A 179 16.08 12.63 12.02
C GLU A 179 15.74 14.14 12.00
N GLU A 180 16.43 14.95 12.81
CA GLU A 180 16.30 16.40 12.73
C GLU A 180 16.94 16.89 11.41
N ILE A 181 16.15 16.92 10.34
CA ILE A 181 16.57 17.43 9.04
C ILE A 181 16.57 18.97 9.10
N GLN A 182 17.75 19.58 9.02
CA GLN A 182 17.92 21.03 9.05
C GLN A 182 17.85 21.68 7.65
N ALA A 183 16.95 21.20 6.80
CA ALA A 183 16.73 21.71 5.45
C ALA A 183 15.24 21.58 5.08
N PRO A 184 14.68 22.52 4.29
CA PRO A 184 13.32 22.43 3.77
C PRO A 184 13.15 21.14 2.95
N ILE A 185 12.05 20.42 3.21
CA ILE A 185 11.77 19.13 2.59
C ILE A 185 10.81 19.31 1.41
N VAL A 186 11.27 18.96 0.22
CA VAL A 186 10.45 18.77 -0.97
C VAL A 186 9.92 17.35 -0.97
N TYR A 187 8.59 17.22 -0.88
CA TYR A 187 7.97 15.91 -0.92
C TYR A 187 7.56 15.52 -2.34
N TYR A 188 7.87 14.29 -2.74
CA TYR A 188 7.41 13.75 -4.02
C TYR A 188 6.45 12.57 -3.85
N GLU A 189 5.47 12.48 -4.76
CA GLU A 189 4.51 11.37 -4.84
C GLU A 189 4.55 10.74 -6.24
N ASP A 190 4.73 9.42 -6.28
CA ASP A 190 4.64 8.64 -7.51
C ASP A 190 3.18 8.39 -7.88
N TYR A 191 2.70 8.99 -8.98
CA TYR A 191 1.45 8.56 -9.58
C TYR A 191 1.69 7.32 -10.45
N SER A 192 1.45 6.14 -9.88
CA SER A 192 1.61 4.83 -10.54
C SER A 192 0.76 4.64 -11.80
N THR A 193 -0.18 5.55 -12.07
CA THR A 193 -1.08 5.50 -13.23
C THR A 193 -0.65 6.38 -14.40
N THR A 194 0.21 7.37 -14.18
CA THR A 194 0.58 8.37 -15.20
C THR A 194 2.08 8.60 -15.32
N GLU A 195 2.91 7.78 -14.66
CA GLU A 195 4.39 7.89 -14.68
C GLU A 195 4.89 9.32 -14.37
N THR A 196 4.16 10.06 -13.55
CA THR A 196 4.41 11.48 -13.25
C THR A 196 4.69 11.66 -11.77
N LEU A 197 5.70 12.48 -11.47
CA LEU A 197 6.05 12.89 -10.11
C LEU A 197 5.33 14.19 -9.77
N LYS A 198 4.59 14.20 -8.66
CA LYS A 198 4.05 15.44 -8.09
C LYS A 198 4.98 15.93 -6.98
N LEU A 199 5.37 17.19 -7.05
CA LEU A 199 6.22 17.83 -6.03
C LEU A 199 5.40 18.76 -5.14
N HIS A 200 5.63 18.69 -3.84
CA HIS A 200 5.09 19.58 -2.83
C HIS A 200 6.22 20.47 -2.33
N LEU A 201 6.11 21.77 -2.58
CA LEU A 201 7.18 22.76 -2.38
C LEU A 201 6.93 23.69 -1.20
N ASP A 202 5.92 23.39 -0.36
CA ASP A 202 5.43 24.27 0.71
C ASP A 202 6.58 24.82 1.59
N GLU A 203 7.49 23.96 2.06
CA GLU A 203 8.63 24.37 2.89
C GLU A 203 9.73 25.10 2.11
N LEU A 204 9.90 24.78 0.83
CA LEU A 204 10.93 25.39 -0.01
C LEU A 204 10.52 26.80 -0.43
N ASP A 205 9.25 26.99 -0.76
CA ASP A 205 8.66 28.28 -1.12
C ASP A 205 8.71 29.28 0.05
N GLU A 206 8.59 28.83 1.30
CA GLU A 206 8.73 29.68 2.49
C GLU A 206 10.16 30.24 2.67
N VAL A 207 11.16 29.57 2.10
CA VAL A 207 12.57 29.92 2.29
C VAL A 207 13.15 30.67 1.09
N LEU A 208 12.63 30.42 -0.12
CA LEU A 208 13.11 31.04 -1.36
C LEU A 208 12.31 32.29 -1.80
N ASN A 209 11.13 32.54 -1.24
CA ASN A 209 10.35 33.78 -1.45
C ASN A 209 10.55 34.81 -0.34
#